data_AF-A0A1K1SVE1-F1
#
_entry.id   AF-A0A1K1SVE1-F1
#
_cell.length_a   1.000
_cell.length_b   1.000
_cell.length_c   1.000
_cell.angle_alpha   90.00
_cell.angle_beta   90.00
_cell.angle_gamma   90.00
#
_symmetry.space_group_name_H-M   'P 1'
#
loop_
_entity.id
_entity.type
_entity.pdbx_description
1 polymer ?
#
loop_
_entity_poly.entity_id
_entity_poly.type
_entity_poly.pdbx_seq_one_letter_code
_entity_poly.pdbx_strand_id
1 'polypeptide(L)'
;MGFERERRRWRVRLHDELGRVCGAGTVLDEHHVLTSAHVVETAGGPRSPLSVDFVGLAEALPGTATVVEGCWVPSDGGGRGDLAVLRLERPESRVFHAPLHRMPLGEHQLVRAFGFPPGSVGRWTHARLGGPERPGGPGGEWVRLFRTSEAEPLGPGFGGTAVLDEATGHVVGVVVGKDTGTWMIPVETMLGHLPQLSIWTSGSPAVDASFSRPVGEAVDVSFVQRVADWFAGAEPGTVWVVDTGEAGSPVAAALRFGIVLADRERSLGVPGLPPALGEMPPAGSVDLAVDATGRTADAVRHRIADRLTTGVAGRTLVVDAIDDSAEPDRLVGEVLAPLAGRAAELGIRLLLGFREESSPGVAAVRASTTGTRPAPDDLAGRLDVLTRSVDELAEIEAYQLRVATRFTGVAMLPARAQRLRAALKQLRSAEVDGDAEWVERHIDSHEHAVAPAVEDGRRQRAVLDGLLARREELRARLAADNELAREHGLDGDPELEQVYVPAKRLLIDGPCELTAAATAVDTYAAAVRARLEDRA
;
A
#
# COMPACT_ATOMS: atom_id res chain seq x y z
N MET A 1 -24.76 -30.92 -12.05
CA MET A 1 -23.92 -31.83 -11.23
C MET A 1 -22.89 -31.02 -10.43
N GLY A 2 -23.28 -30.31 -9.37
CA GLY A 2 -22.40 -29.26 -8.80
C GLY A 2 -22.43 -28.99 -7.29
N PHE A 3 -23.03 -29.85 -6.45
CA PHE A 3 -23.15 -29.54 -5.01
C PHE A 3 -22.86 -30.71 -4.04
N GLU A 4 -22.51 -31.90 -4.53
CA GLU A 4 -22.15 -33.06 -3.68
C GLU A 4 -20.69 -33.08 -3.19
N ARG A 5 -19.86 -32.09 -3.58
CA ARG A 5 -18.42 -32.07 -3.28
C ARG A 5 -17.98 -31.18 -2.12
N GLU A 6 -18.81 -30.29 -1.58
CA GLU A 6 -18.43 -29.52 -0.38
C GLU A 6 -18.65 -30.35 0.90
N ARG A 7 -17.82 -31.37 1.09
CA ARG A 7 -17.67 -32.09 2.38
C ARG A 7 -16.93 -31.19 3.37
N ARG A 8 -17.52 -30.05 3.74
CA ARG A 8 -17.03 -29.17 4.79
C ARG A 8 -17.33 -29.83 6.14
N ARG A 9 -16.42 -30.70 6.59
CA ARG A 9 -16.50 -31.52 7.83
C ARG A 9 -16.11 -30.76 9.11
N TRP A 10 -16.17 -29.43 9.06
CA TRP A 10 -15.83 -28.56 10.17
C TRP A 10 -17.06 -27.89 10.80
N ARG A 11 -18.26 -28.18 10.31
CA ARG A 11 -19.49 -27.59 10.86
C ARG A 11 -19.99 -28.43 12.02
N VAL A 12 -20.35 -27.79 13.12
CA VAL A 12 -20.98 -28.46 14.25
C VAL A 12 -22.27 -27.78 14.66
N ARG A 13 -23.20 -28.57 15.17
CA ARG A 13 -24.41 -28.11 15.85
C ARG A 13 -24.21 -28.27 17.34
N LEU A 14 -24.52 -27.23 18.10
CA LEU A 14 -24.28 -27.18 19.55
C LEU A 14 -25.60 -27.30 20.31
N HIS A 15 -25.60 -28.15 21.33
CA HIS A 15 -26.75 -28.42 22.17
C HIS A 15 -26.44 -28.16 23.65
N ASP A 16 -27.46 -27.70 24.39
CA ASP A 16 -27.42 -27.68 25.86
C ASP A 16 -27.54 -29.09 26.46
N GLU A 17 -27.44 -29.17 27.79
CA GLU A 17 -27.62 -30.42 28.55
C GLU A 17 -29.01 -31.06 28.36
N LEU A 18 -30.01 -30.28 27.94
CA LEU A 18 -31.37 -30.74 27.65
C LEU A 18 -31.54 -31.20 26.18
N GLY A 19 -30.47 -31.17 25.39
CA GLY A 19 -30.45 -31.56 23.98
C GLY A 19 -31.04 -30.52 23.04
N ARG A 20 -31.37 -29.31 23.51
CA ARG A 20 -31.92 -28.23 22.69
C ARG A 20 -30.78 -27.54 21.93
N VAL A 21 -31.03 -27.19 20.67
CA VAL A 21 -30.04 -26.48 19.85
C VAL A 21 -29.84 -25.07 20.39
N CYS A 22 -28.62 -24.76 20.82
CA CYS A 22 -28.22 -23.42 21.26
C CYS A 22 -27.68 -22.60 20.09
N GLY A 23 -27.05 -23.25 19.11
CA GLY A 23 -26.45 -22.61 17.95
C GLY A 23 -25.56 -23.55 17.16
N ALA A 24 -24.57 -22.96 16.50
CA ALA A 24 -23.61 -23.63 15.64
C ALA A 24 -22.18 -23.35 16.09
N GLY A 25 -21.25 -24.09 15.51
CA GLY A 25 -19.82 -23.86 15.70
C GLY A 25 -19.02 -24.30 14.49
N THR A 26 -17.75 -23.96 14.53
CA THR A 26 -16.77 -24.25 13.48
C THR A 26 -15.53 -24.90 14.08
N VAL A 27 -15.21 -26.10 13.64
CA VAL A 27 -14.04 -26.85 14.08
C VAL A 27 -12.76 -26.18 13.56
N LEU A 28 -11.85 -25.88 14.49
CA LEU A 28 -10.55 -25.27 14.21
C LEU A 28 -9.47 -26.35 14.01
N ASP A 29 -9.52 -27.41 14.81
CA ASP A 29 -8.68 -28.61 14.70
C ASP A 29 -9.41 -29.80 15.35
N GLU A 30 -8.73 -30.94 15.54
CA GLU A 30 -9.34 -32.13 16.15
C GLU A 30 -9.84 -31.92 17.60
N HIS A 31 -9.42 -30.85 18.28
CA HIS A 31 -9.74 -30.55 19.67
C HIS A 31 -10.63 -29.32 19.86
N HIS A 32 -10.62 -28.36 18.94
CA HIS A 32 -11.16 -27.03 19.19
C HIS A 32 -12.32 -26.67 18.27
N VAL A 33 -13.31 -26.00 18.85
CA VAL A 33 -14.48 -25.46 18.16
C VAL A 33 -14.63 -23.98 18.47
N LEU A 34 -14.72 -23.15 17.45
CA LEU A 34 -15.09 -21.75 17.54
C LEU A 34 -16.61 -21.59 17.50
N THR A 35 -17.15 -20.76 18.38
CA THR A 35 -18.59 -20.40 18.41
C THR A 35 -18.77 -18.98 18.95
N SER A 36 -20.01 -18.54 19.12
CA SER A 36 -20.34 -17.26 19.75
C SER A 36 -20.55 -17.41 21.26
N ALA A 37 -20.22 -16.36 22.02
CA ALA A 37 -20.35 -16.38 23.48
C ALA A 37 -21.81 -16.53 23.93
N HIS A 38 -22.76 -15.96 23.19
CA HIS A 38 -24.19 -16.10 23.51
C HIS A 38 -24.72 -17.53 23.34
N VAL A 39 -24.07 -18.37 22.51
CA VAL A 39 -24.42 -19.80 22.40
C VAL A 39 -24.03 -20.52 23.68
N VAL A 40 -22.84 -20.22 24.21
CA VAL A 40 -22.38 -20.70 25.51
C VAL A 40 -23.29 -20.22 26.64
N GLU A 41 -23.68 -18.95 26.63
CA GLU A 41 -24.63 -18.38 27.58
C GLU A 41 -25.98 -19.13 27.55
N THR A 42 -26.50 -19.40 26.35
CA THR A 42 -27.76 -20.13 26.15
C THR A 42 -27.66 -21.58 26.64
N ALA A 43 -26.48 -22.18 26.61
CA ALA A 43 -26.21 -23.52 27.14
C ALA A 43 -26.03 -23.57 28.67
N GLY A 44 -26.07 -22.43 29.36
CA GLY A 44 -25.92 -22.34 30.83
C GLY A 44 -24.63 -21.65 31.31
N GLY A 45 -23.85 -21.08 30.39
CA GLY A 45 -22.66 -20.29 30.70
C GLY A 45 -21.34 -21.05 30.52
N PRO A 46 -20.19 -20.41 30.78
CA PRO A 46 -18.87 -20.92 30.39
C PRO A 46 -18.42 -22.18 31.13
N ARG A 47 -19.08 -22.53 32.24
CA ARG A 47 -18.80 -23.76 32.99
C ARG A 47 -19.69 -24.94 32.60
N SER A 48 -20.73 -24.70 31.81
CA SER A 48 -21.65 -25.74 31.37
C SER A 48 -21.06 -26.49 30.18
N PRO A 49 -21.09 -27.83 30.18
CA PRO A 49 -20.71 -28.61 29.01
C PRO A 49 -21.72 -28.43 27.88
N LEU A 50 -21.20 -28.35 26.64
CA LEU A 50 -22.01 -28.37 25.43
C LEU A 50 -21.85 -29.71 24.73
N SER A 51 -22.95 -30.24 24.19
CA SER A 51 -22.91 -31.37 23.28
C SER A 51 -22.67 -30.87 21.85
N VAL A 52 -21.71 -31.51 21.17
CA VAL A 52 -21.22 -31.14 19.84
C VAL A 52 -21.59 -32.23 18.85
N ASP A 53 -22.53 -31.92 17.96
CA ASP A 53 -22.93 -32.81 16.87
C ASP A 53 -22.19 -32.44 15.57
N PHE A 54 -21.43 -33.37 15.03
CA PHE A 54 -20.56 -33.15 13.87
C PHE A 54 -21.30 -33.31 12.55
N VAL A 55 -21.62 -32.19 11.91
CA VAL A 55 -22.50 -32.17 10.74
C VAL A 55 -21.74 -32.51 9.47
N GLY A 56 -22.23 -33.53 8.75
CA GLY A 56 -21.59 -34.07 7.56
C GLY A 56 -20.53 -35.13 7.83
N LEU A 57 -20.36 -35.55 9.09
CA LEU A 57 -19.64 -36.76 9.47
C LEU A 57 -20.63 -37.89 9.76
N ALA A 58 -20.81 -38.79 8.80
CA ALA A 58 -21.62 -39.99 9.01
C ALA A 58 -21.06 -40.81 10.19
N GLU A 59 -21.94 -41.28 11.06
CA GLU A 59 -21.61 -42.15 12.21
C GLU A 59 -20.69 -41.49 13.26
N ALA A 60 -20.52 -40.17 13.24
CA ALA A 60 -19.89 -39.47 14.36
C ALA A 60 -20.82 -39.48 15.56
N LEU A 61 -20.29 -39.91 16.71
CA LEU A 61 -20.98 -39.76 17.98
C LEU A 61 -20.87 -38.29 18.42
N PRO A 62 -21.91 -37.74 19.06
CA PRO A 62 -21.81 -36.41 19.66
C PRO A 62 -20.64 -36.35 20.65
N GLY A 63 -19.84 -35.29 20.54
CA GLY A 63 -18.78 -34.98 21.49
C GLY A 63 -19.30 -34.12 22.63
N THR A 64 -18.51 -34.02 23.71
CA THR A 64 -18.74 -33.04 24.78
C THR A 64 -17.62 -32.02 24.74
N ALA A 65 -17.94 -30.74 24.90
CA ALA A 65 -16.96 -29.66 24.91
C ALA A 65 -17.21 -28.67 26.04
N THR A 66 -16.12 -28.06 26.52
CA THR A 66 -16.16 -26.98 27.51
C THR A 66 -15.36 -25.79 27.01
N VAL A 67 -15.66 -24.60 27.52
CA VAL A 67 -14.93 -23.38 27.16
C VAL A 67 -13.46 -23.50 27.57
N VAL A 68 -12.55 -23.15 26.65
CA VAL A 68 -11.12 -23.00 26.96
C VAL A 68 -10.93 -21.80 27.86
N GLU A 69 -10.15 -21.96 28.94
CA GLU A 69 -9.84 -20.87 29.87
C GLU A 69 -9.33 -19.62 29.14
N GLY A 70 -9.85 -18.45 29.51
CA GLY A 70 -9.51 -17.18 28.87
C GLY A 70 -10.05 -17.00 27.44
N CYS A 71 -10.79 -17.97 26.89
CA CYS A 71 -11.31 -17.92 25.52
C CYS A 71 -12.83 -17.71 25.45
N TRP A 72 -13.41 -17.03 26.44
CA TRP A 72 -14.81 -16.60 26.42
C TRP A 72 -14.88 -15.08 26.52
N VAL A 73 -15.37 -14.47 25.45
CA VAL A 73 -15.45 -13.02 25.26
C VAL A 73 -16.93 -12.68 25.10
N PRO A 74 -17.66 -12.40 26.19
CA PRO A 74 -19.08 -12.07 26.11
C PRO A 74 -19.30 -10.78 25.32
N SER A 75 -20.51 -10.60 24.80
CA SER A 75 -20.90 -9.33 24.22
C SER A 75 -21.03 -8.26 25.30
N ASP A 76 -20.59 -7.05 25.01
CA ASP A 76 -20.87 -5.88 25.86
C ASP A 76 -22.21 -5.21 25.56
N GLY A 77 -22.99 -5.75 24.60
CA GLY A 77 -24.24 -5.16 24.12
C GLY A 77 -24.07 -3.98 23.15
N GLY A 78 -22.83 -3.49 22.97
CA GLY A 78 -22.46 -2.39 22.09
C GLY A 78 -21.91 -2.84 20.74
N GLY A 79 -22.11 -4.10 20.36
CA GLY A 79 -21.57 -4.62 19.10
C GLY A 79 -20.09 -4.96 19.16
N ARG A 80 -19.60 -5.39 20.34
CA ARG A 80 -18.25 -5.88 20.59
C ARG A 80 -18.30 -7.26 21.26
N GLY A 81 -17.27 -8.07 21.07
CA GLY A 81 -17.11 -9.41 21.60
C GLY A 81 -18.05 -10.41 20.93
N ASP A 82 -18.59 -11.32 21.75
CA ASP A 82 -19.46 -12.44 21.36
C ASP A 82 -18.74 -13.65 20.74
N LEU A 83 -17.59 -14.02 21.32
CA LEU A 83 -16.76 -15.14 20.86
C LEU A 83 -16.49 -16.16 21.97
N ALA A 84 -16.42 -17.43 21.60
CA ALA A 84 -15.92 -18.48 22.47
C ALA A 84 -15.12 -19.55 21.72
N VAL A 85 -14.07 -20.08 22.35
CA VAL A 85 -13.41 -21.32 21.90
C VAL A 85 -13.73 -22.43 22.89
N LEU A 86 -14.23 -23.53 22.37
CA LEU A 86 -14.52 -24.75 23.11
C LEU A 86 -13.42 -25.78 22.84
N ARG A 87 -13.10 -26.58 23.86
CA ARG A 87 -12.26 -27.76 23.75
C ARG A 87 -13.11 -29.01 23.93
N LEU A 88 -13.02 -29.90 22.95
CA LEU A 88 -13.61 -31.24 22.97
C LEU A 88 -12.89 -32.10 24.02
N GLU A 89 -13.67 -32.84 24.80
CA GLU A 89 -13.13 -33.82 25.76
C GLU A 89 -12.40 -34.96 25.07
N ARG A 90 -12.85 -35.33 23.86
CA ARG A 90 -12.20 -36.33 23.00
C ARG A 90 -11.99 -35.74 21.61
N PRO A 91 -10.80 -35.89 21.01
CA PRO A 91 -10.57 -35.40 19.67
C PRO A 91 -11.41 -36.14 18.64
N GLU A 92 -11.78 -35.44 17.55
CA GLU A 92 -12.43 -36.05 16.39
C GLU A 92 -11.54 -35.87 15.15
N SER A 93 -10.70 -36.87 14.87
CA SER A 93 -9.67 -36.81 13.83
C SER A 93 -10.21 -36.80 12.39
N ARG A 94 -11.51 -37.02 12.18
CA ARG A 94 -12.15 -37.03 10.84
C ARG A 94 -12.60 -35.65 10.38
N VAL A 95 -12.57 -34.65 11.26
CA VAL A 95 -12.85 -33.24 10.90
C VAL A 95 -11.72 -32.68 10.05
N PHE A 96 -12.06 -31.65 9.28
CA PHE A 96 -11.05 -30.78 8.67
C PHE A 96 -11.01 -29.47 9.46
N HIS A 97 -9.92 -28.72 9.39
CA HIS A 97 -9.89 -27.38 9.95
C HIS A 97 -10.65 -26.43 9.04
N ALA A 98 -11.36 -25.46 9.63
CA ALA A 98 -11.95 -24.39 8.86
C ALA A 98 -10.87 -23.42 8.35
N PRO A 99 -10.91 -22.98 7.09
CA PRO A 99 -9.92 -22.06 6.53
C PRO A 99 -10.24 -20.62 6.98
N LEU A 100 -9.95 -20.30 8.24
CA LEU A 100 -10.00 -18.91 8.71
C LEU A 100 -8.99 -18.10 7.90
N HIS A 101 -9.42 -16.96 7.37
CA HIS A 101 -8.60 -16.19 6.44
C HIS A 101 -8.72 -14.69 6.70
N ARG A 102 -7.56 -14.04 6.76
CA ARG A 102 -7.45 -12.58 6.73
C ARG A 102 -7.67 -12.11 5.30
N MET A 103 -8.69 -11.30 5.08
CA MET A 103 -8.89 -10.64 3.79
C MET A 103 -9.66 -9.33 3.94
N PRO A 104 -9.49 -8.39 3.00
CA PRO A 104 -10.23 -7.14 3.04
C PRO A 104 -11.73 -7.40 2.76
N LEU A 105 -12.60 -6.90 3.63
CA LEU A 105 -14.06 -7.09 3.53
C LEU A 105 -14.72 -5.92 2.83
N GLY A 106 -15.42 -6.19 1.72
CA GLY A 106 -16.06 -5.15 0.92
C GLY A 106 -17.52 -4.97 1.28
N GLU A 107 -18.04 -3.76 1.10
CA GLU A 107 -19.48 -3.54 1.13
C GLU A 107 -20.15 -4.37 0.03
N HIS A 108 -21.33 -4.92 0.34
CA HIS A 108 -22.12 -5.78 -0.54
C HIS A 108 -21.45 -7.09 -0.97
N GLN A 109 -20.28 -7.42 -0.41
CA GLN A 109 -19.60 -8.68 -0.66
C GLN A 109 -20.55 -9.85 -0.36
N LEU A 110 -20.67 -10.76 -1.32
CA LEU A 110 -21.53 -11.94 -1.20
C LEU A 110 -20.89 -12.95 -0.27
N VAL A 111 -21.66 -13.36 0.73
CA VAL A 111 -21.27 -14.36 1.70
C VAL A 111 -22.38 -15.38 1.91
N ARG A 112 -22.03 -16.53 2.48
CA ARG A 112 -23.00 -17.53 2.90
C ARG A 112 -22.68 -18.12 4.26
N ALA A 113 -23.70 -18.58 4.96
CA ALA A 113 -23.60 -19.19 6.27
C ALA A 113 -24.49 -20.44 6.35
N PHE A 114 -24.07 -21.44 7.14
CA PHE A 114 -24.84 -22.67 7.34
C PHE A 114 -25.28 -22.78 8.80
N GLY A 115 -26.58 -22.66 9.07
CA GLY A 115 -27.12 -22.64 10.44
C GLY A 115 -28.14 -23.74 10.68
N PHE A 116 -28.53 -23.88 11.95
CA PHE A 116 -29.46 -24.91 12.45
C PHE A 116 -30.69 -24.28 13.10
N PRO A 117 -31.54 -23.60 12.32
CA PRO A 117 -32.75 -22.99 12.85
C PRO A 117 -33.73 -24.05 13.38
N PRO A 118 -34.64 -23.67 14.29
CA PRO A 118 -35.60 -24.60 14.87
C PRO A 118 -36.36 -25.41 13.81
N GLY A 119 -36.39 -26.74 13.98
CA GLY A 119 -37.05 -27.66 13.05
C GLY A 119 -36.28 -27.98 11.77
N SER A 120 -35.08 -27.43 11.58
CA SER A 120 -34.22 -27.72 10.42
C SER A 120 -33.08 -28.67 10.77
N VAL A 121 -32.71 -29.53 9.80
CA VAL A 121 -31.48 -30.35 9.85
C VAL A 121 -30.22 -29.57 9.45
N GLY A 122 -30.37 -28.28 9.17
CA GLY A 122 -29.31 -27.40 8.69
C GLY A 122 -29.62 -26.85 7.31
N ARG A 123 -29.36 -25.56 7.09
CA ARG A 123 -29.58 -24.91 5.79
C ARG A 123 -28.52 -23.87 5.48
N TRP A 124 -28.26 -23.69 4.18
CA TRP A 124 -27.49 -22.56 3.67
C TRP A 124 -28.35 -21.32 3.51
N THR A 125 -27.80 -20.18 3.88
CA THR A 125 -28.40 -18.87 3.65
C THR A 125 -27.33 -17.95 3.07
N HIS A 126 -27.70 -17.22 2.02
CA HIS A 126 -26.85 -16.22 1.36
C HIS A 126 -27.14 -14.84 1.95
N ALA A 127 -26.09 -14.04 2.09
CA ALA A 127 -26.16 -12.68 2.58
C ALA A 127 -25.16 -11.78 1.86
N ARG A 128 -25.29 -10.48 2.07
CA ARG A 128 -24.33 -9.46 1.69
C ARG A 128 -23.81 -8.78 2.93
N LEU A 129 -22.51 -8.46 2.92
CA LEU A 129 -21.95 -7.59 3.94
C LEU A 129 -22.56 -6.20 3.81
N GLY A 130 -22.92 -5.60 4.95
CA GLY A 130 -23.35 -4.21 5.01
C GLY A 130 -22.17 -3.24 4.93
N GLY A 131 -22.51 -1.99 4.59
CA GLY A 131 -21.60 -0.86 4.73
C GLY A 131 -21.27 -0.56 6.20
N PRO A 132 -20.62 0.58 6.48
CA PRO A 132 -20.07 0.91 7.80
C PRO A 132 -21.09 1.12 8.93
N GLU A 133 -22.39 0.83 8.73
CA GLU A 133 -23.40 0.81 9.78
C GLU A 133 -23.07 -0.23 10.85
N ARG A 134 -22.82 0.23 12.09
CA ARG A 134 -22.40 -0.60 13.23
C ARG A 134 -23.49 -0.65 14.30
N PRO A 135 -23.68 -1.79 15.00
CA PRO A 135 -24.48 -1.80 16.21
C PRO A 135 -23.75 -0.99 17.29
N GLY A 136 -24.49 -0.23 18.11
CA GLY A 136 -23.93 0.50 19.25
C GLY A 136 -23.26 1.85 18.92
N GLY A 137 -23.22 2.27 17.65
CA GLY A 137 -22.67 3.54 17.23
C GLY A 137 -21.17 3.48 16.87
N PRO A 138 -20.44 4.59 17.00
CA PRO A 138 -19.02 4.68 16.64
C PRO A 138 -18.18 3.68 17.43
N GLY A 139 -17.35 2.89 16.74
CA GLY A 139 -16.46 1.89 17.37
C GLY A 139 -17.00 0.46 17.46
N GLY A 140 -18.24 0.19 17.03
CA GLY A 140 -18.75 -1.19 16.92
C GLY A 140 -17.92 -2.02 15.94
N GLU A 141 -17.60 -3.26 16.27
CA GLU A 141 -16.66 -4.09 15.48
C GLU A 141 -17.37 -5.11 14.57
N TRP A 142 -18.67 -5.28 14.77
CA TRP A 142 -19.50 -6.19 14.01
C TRP A 142 -19.90 -5.61 12.66
N VAL A 143 -19.98 -6.48 11.66
CA VAL A 143 -20.43 -6.17 10.30
C VAL A 143 -21.82 -6.73 10.09
N ARG A 144 -22.74 -5.91 9.57
CA ARG A 144 -24.13 -6.33 9.34
C ARG A 144 -24.20 -7.34 8.21
N LEU A 145 -25.09 -8.31 8.33
CA LEU A 145 -25.44 -9.25 7.28
C LEU A 145 -26.82 -8.91 6.72
N PHE A 146 -26.87 -8.44 5.47
CA PHE A 146 -28.10 -8.22 4.75
C PHE A 146 -28.51 -9.47 3.99
N ARG A 147 -29.74 -9.92 4.22
CA ARG A 147 -30.33 -11.01 3.44
C ARG A 147 -30.40 -10.64 1.95
N THR A 148 -30.07 -11.57 1.05
CA THR A 148 -30.38 -11.40 -0.38
C THR A 148 -31.86 -11.70 -0.65
N SER A 149 -32.48 -11.04 -1.63
CA SER A 149 -33.95 -11.05 -1.86
C SER A 149 -34.59 -12.45 -1.84
N GLU A 150 -33.86 -13.48 -2.25
CA GLU A 150 -34.35 -14.86 -2.36
C GLU A 150 -34.12 -15.72 -1.10
N ALA A 151 -33.36 -15.26 -0.11
CA ALA A 151 -32.56 -16.19 0.70
C ALA A 151 -32.99 -16.60 2.13
N GLU A 152 -34.23 -16.54 2.62
CA GLU A 152 -34.54 -16.71 4.07
C GLU A 152 -33.70 -15.86 5.08
N PRO A 153 -34.29 -15.43 6.20
CA PRO A 153 -33.52 -14.66 7.18
C PRO A 153 -32.53 -15.56 7.95
N LEU A 154 -31.33 -15.01 8.18
CA LEU A 154 -30.42 -15.48 9.22
C LEU A 154 -31.06 -15.16 10.57
N GLY A 155 -31.14 -16.14 11.47
CA GLY A 155 -31.89 -16.02 12.72
C GLY A 155 -31.42 -17.00 13.79
N PRO A 156 -32.28 -17.34 14.78
CA PRO A 156 -31.93 -18.31 15.82
C PRO A 156 -31.37 -19.61 15.24
N GLY A 157 -30.29 -20.12 15.82
CA GLY A 157 -29.58 -21.32 15.36
C GLY A 157 -28.43 -21.07 14.36
N PHE A 158 -28.21 -19.82 13.93
CA PHE A 158 -27.02 -19.45 13.15
C PHE A 158 -25.85 -18.93 14.00
N GLY A 159 -26.10 -18.50 15.24
CA GLY A 159 -25.04 -18.00 16.14
C GLY A 159 -23.86 -18.98 16.22
N GLY A 160 -22.64 -18.47 16.04
CA GLY A 160 -21.42 -19.27 16.06
C GLY A 160 -21.06 -19.97 14.75
N THR A 161 -21.90 -19.90 13.71
CA THR A 161 -21.53 -20.47 12.40
C THR A 161 -20.52 -19.61 11.65
N ALA A 162 -19.64 -20.25 10.88
CA ALA A 162 -18.76 -19.54 9.96
C ALA A 162 -19.53 -18.81 8.87
N VAL A 163 -19.07 -17.61 8.56
CA VAL A 163 -19.44 -16.84 7.37
C VAL A 163 -18.36 -17.06 6.32
N LEU A 164 -18.78 -17.53 5.14
CA LEU A 164 -17.89 -17.82 4.04
C LEU A 164 -18.01 -16.76 2.96
N ASP A 165 -16.88 -16.31 2.44
CA ASP A 165 -16.84 -15.56 1.19
C ASP A 165 -17.25 -16.47 0.02
N GLU A 166 -18.18 -16.01 -0.81
CA GLU A 166 -18.70 -16.82 -1.91
C GLU A 166 -17.66 -17.05 -3.02
N ALA A 167 -16.79 -16.08 -3.26
CA ALA A 167 -15.82 -16.12 -4.36
C ALA A 167 -14.65 -17.07 -4.06
N THR A 168 -14.13 -17.03 -2.83
CA THR A 168 -12.94 -17.78 -2.41
C THR A 168 -13.27 -19.04 -1.61
N GLY A 169 -14.44 -19.08 -0.95
CA GLY A 169 -14.83 -20.16 -0.06
C GLY A 169 -14.10 -20.16 1.30
N HIS A 170 -13.31 -19.12 1.58
CA HIS A 170 -12.64 -18.90 2.87
C HIS A 170 -13.64 -18.47 3.95
N VAL A 171 -13.31 -18.78 5.21
CA VAL A 171 -14.05 -18.27 6.36
C VAL A 171 -13.55 -16.88 6.68
N VAL A 172 -14.46 -15.90 6.60
CA VAL A 172 -14.15 -14.46 6.77
C VAL A 172 -14.71 -13.89 8.07
N GLY A 173 -15.51 -14.68 8.80
CA GLY A 173 -15.93 -14.36 10.16
C GLY A 173 -16.93 -15.36 10.71
N VAL A 174 -17.60 -14.99 11.79
CA VAL A 174 -18.58 -15.81 12.50
C VAL A 174 -19.86 -15.03 12.76
N VAL A 175 -21.02 -15.67 12.62
CA VAL A 175 -22.32 -15.06 12.92
C VAL A 175 -22.46 -14.82 14.43
N VAL A 176 -22.78 -13.58 14.80
CA VAL A 176 -22.94 -13.10 16.18
C VAL A 176 -24.23 -12.29 16.32
N GLY A 177 -24.57 -11.95 17.56
CA GLY A 177 -25.77 -11.18 17.88
C GLY A 177 -27.00 -12.06 18.08
N LYS A 178 -27.68 -11.84 19.22
CA LYS A 178 -28.82 -12.65 19.67
C LYS A 178 -30.17 -12.04 19.28
N ASP A 179 -30.31 -10.72 19.44
CA ASP A 179 -31.64 -10.06 19.47
C ASP A 179 -31.78 -8.82 18.55
N THR A 180 -30.70 -8.27 17.99
CA THR A 180 -30.70 -6.94 17.31
C THR A 180 -30.28 -6.99 15.84
N GLY A 181 -30.84 -7.93 15.07
CA GLY A 181 -30.49 -8.16 13.67
C GLY A 181 -29.36 -9.17 13.50
N THR A 182 -28.97 -9.46 12.25
CA THR A 182 -27.93 -10.44 11.96
C THR A 182 -26.59 -9.76 11.71
N TRP A 183 -25.59 -10.17 12.48
CA TRP A 183 -24.25 -9.61 12.45
C TRP A 183 -23.21 -10.71 12.28
N MET A 184 -22.01 -10.30 11.89
CA MET A 184 -20.83 -11.14 11.97
C MET A 184 -19.67 -10.39 12.60
N ILE A 185 -18.78 -11.15 13.23
CA ILE A 185 -17.47 -10.67 13.65
C ILE A 185 -16.41 -11.14 12.63
N PRO A 186 -15.70 -10.21 11.95
CA PRO A 186 -14.63 -10.57 11.01
C PRO A 186 -13.49 -11.37 11.67
N VAL A 187 -12.83 -12.24 10.90
CA VAL A 187 -11.65 -13.00 11.39
C VAL A 187 -10.56 -12.09 11.97
N GLU A 188 -10.29 -10.94 11.33
CA GLU A 188 -9.30 -9.98 11.82
C GLU A 188 -9.72 -9.39 13.18
N THR A 189 -11.00 -9.08 13.36
CA THR A 189 -11.52 -8.63 14.66
C THR A 189 -11.42 -9.74 15.72
N MET A 190 -11.70 -10.99 15.33
CA MET A 190 -11.57 -12.15 16.23
C MET A 190 -10.14 -12.31 16.75
N LEU A 191 -9.13 -12.05 15.91
CA LEU A 191 -7.71 -12.11 16.29
C LEU A 191 -7.33 -11.05 17.33
N GLY A 192 -7.99 -9.90 17.34
CA GLY A 192 -7.77 -8.87 18.36
C GLY A 192 -8.31 -9.27 19.74
N HIS A 193 -9.40 -10.03 19.80
CA HIS A 193 -9.95 -10.58 21.05
C HIS A 193 -9.27 -11.88 21.51
N LEU A 194 -8.95 -12.75 20.55
CA LEU A 194 -8.40 -14.09 20.77
C LEU A 194 -7.15 -14.30 19.89
N PRO A 195 -5.99 -13.72 20.24
CA PRO A 195 -4.76 -13.78 19.42
C PRO A 195 -4.29 -15.21 19.10
N GLN A 196 -4.61 -16.18 19.95
CA GLN A 196 -4.34 -17.61 19.74
C GLN A 196 -5.01 -18.18 18.48
N LEU A 197 -6.07 -17.54 17.95
CA LEU A 197 -6.69 -17.94 16.69
C LEU A 197 -5.75 -17.82 15.48
N SER A 198 -4.62 -17.11 15.64
CA SER A 198 -3.58 -17.00 14.61
C SER A 198 -3.02 -18.35 14.15
N ILE A 199 -3.06 -19.38 15.01
CA ILE A 199 -2.59 -20.74 14.70
C ILE A 199 -3.40 -21.39 13.57
N TRP A 200 -4.69 -21.06 13.47
CA TRP A 200 -5.61 -21.62 12.47
C TRP A 200 -5.96 -20.61 11.37
N THR A 201 -5.35 -19.43 11.36
CA THR A 201 -5.67 -18.34 10.43
C THR A 201 -4.58 -18.16 9.38
N SER A 202 -5.00 -18.20 8.12
CA SER A 202 -4.16 -17.92 6.94
C SER A 202 -4.36 -16.49 6.41
N GLY A 203 -3.60 -16.10 5.40
CA GLY A 203 -3.67 -14.77 4.79
C GLY A 203 -2.84 -13.72 5.54
N SER A 204 -2.53 -12.64 4.83
CA SER A 204 -1.67 -11.57 5.30
C SER A 204 -2.46 -10.51 6.10
N PRO A 205 -1.92 -9.97 7.21
CA PRO A 205 -2.53 -8.87 7.96
C PRO A 205 -2.85 -7.65 7.08
N ALA A 206 -3.84 -6.85 7.47
CA ALA A 206 -4.12 -5.58 6.82
C ALA A 206 -2.97 -4.58 7.01
N VAL A 207 -2.43 -4.50 8.23
CA VAL A 207 -1.42 -3.51 8.62
C VAL A 207 -0.09 -4.19 8.93
N ASP A 208 0.99 -3.71 8.30
CA ASP A 208 2.34 -4.22 8.55
C ASP A 208 2.73 -4.13 10.04
N ALA A 209 3.56 -5.07 10.51
CA ALA A 209 3.90 -5.20 11.93
C ALA A 209 4.69 -4.00 12.49
N SER A 210 5.38 -3.24 11.63
CA SER A 210 6.12 -2.03 12.01
C SER A 210 5.23 -0.87 12.41
N PHE A 211 3.95 -0.87 12.02
CA PHE A 211 2.95 0.05 12.58
C PHE A 211 2.57 -0.39 13.99
N SER A 212 3.36 0.04 14.97
CA SER A 212 3.06 -0.12 16.38
C SER A 212 2.47 1.16 16.97
N ARG A 213 1.90 1.04 18.17
CA ARG A 213 1.53 2.23 18.92
C ARG A 213 2.79 3.03 19.29
N PRO A 214 2.73 4.36 19.23
CA PRO A 214 3.77 5.19 19.79
C PRO A 214 3.83 4.98 21.31
N VAL A 215 5.00 4.64 21.85
CA VAL A 215 5.23 4.47 23.29
C VAL A 215 6.24 5.50 23.75
N GLY A 216 5.79 6.48 24.53
CA GLY A 216 6.65 7.58 25.01
C GLY A 216 7.01 8.63 23.96
N GLU A 217 6.46 8.52 22.74
CA GLU A 217 6.59 9.53 21.68
C GLU A 217 5.54 10.63 21.84
N ALA A 218 5.89 11.87 21.47
CA ALA A 218 4.92 12.92 21.31
C ALA A 218 4.02 12.61 20.09
N VAL A 219 2.71 12.79 20.22
CA VAL A 219 1.73 12.50 19.16
C VAL A 219 0.93 13.76 18.87
N ASP A 220 0.83 14.14 17.60
CA ASP A 220 -0.06 15.22 17.17
C ASP A 220 -1.52 14.72 17.15
N VAL A 221 -2.25 14.96 18.24
CA VAL A 221 -3.65 14.55 18.41
C VAL A 221 -4.56 15.14 17.32
N SER A 222 -4.31 16.38 16.89
CA SER A 222 -5.11 17.02 15.84
C SER A 222 -4.90 16.34 14.49
N PHE A 223 -3.69 15.85 14.22
CA PHE A 223 -3.40 15.06 13.04
C PHE A 223 -4.07 13.68 13.10
N VAL A 224 -4.08 13.02 14.26
CA VAL A 224 -4.79 11.74 14.41
C VAL A 224 -6.28 11.89 14.10
N GLN A 225 -6.92 12.97 14.57
CA GLN A 225 -8.32 13.26 14.26
C GLN A 225 -8.55 13.43 12.76
N ARG A 226 -7.70 14.21 12.07
CA ARG A 226 -7.79 14.36 10.61
C ARG A 226 -7.66 13.03 9.88
N VAL A 227 -6.77 12.15 10.34
CA VAL A 227 -6.60 10.79 9.79
C VAL A 227 -7.85 9.96 10.05
N ALA A 228 -8.41 10.03 11.27
CA ALA A 228 -9.62 9.30 11.63
C ALA A 228 -10.83 9.73 10.79
N ASP A 229 -11.04 11.04 10.64
CA ASP A 229 -12.11 11.63 9.83
C ASP A 229 -11.97 11.22 8.36
N TRP A 230 -10.75 11.22 7.83
CA TRP A 230 -10.50 10.78 6.46
C TRP A 230 -10.82 9.29 6.28
N PHE A 231 -10.39 8.43 7.19
CA PHE A 231 -10.73 7.00 7.13
C PHE A 231 -12.25 6.75 7.24
N ALA A 232 -12.95 7.57 8.02
CA ALA A 232 -14.38 7.45 8.21
C ALA A 232 -15.20 7.92 7.00
N GLY A 233 -14.78 9.02 6.34
CA GLY A 233 -15.64 9.75 5.41
C GLY A 233 -15.03 10.08 4.04
N ALA A 234 -13.81 9.64 3.73
CA ALA A 234 -13.24 9.91 2.41
C ALA A 234 -14.00 9.18 1.30
N GLU A 235 -14.32 9.91 0.24
CA GLU A 235 -14.96 9.39 -0.97
C GLU A 235 -14.04 8.42 -1.72
N PRO A 236 -14.59 7.38 -2.37
CA PRO A 236 -13.82 6.52 -3.27
C PRO A 236 -13.07 7.34 -4.32
N GLY A 237 -11.82 6.98 -4.60
CA GLY A 237 -10.99 7.67 -5.58
C GLY A 237 -10.13 8.81 -5.05
N THR A 238 -10.26 9.15 -3.78
CA THR A 238 -9.49 10.23 -3.16
C THR A 238 -8.05 9.81 -2.91
N VAL A 239 -7.11 10.73 -3.20
CA VAL A 239 -5.69 10.59 -2.89
C VAL A 239 -5.30 11.69 -1.92
N TRP A 240 -4.80 11.31 -0.75
CA TRP A 240 -4.29 12.23 0.26
C TRP A 240 -2.79 12.04 0.43
N VAL A 241 -2.03 13.05 0.03
CA VAL A 241 -0.59 13.12 0.24
C VAL A 241 -0.32 13.87 1.53
N VAL A 242 0.47 13.27 2.42
CA VAL A 242 0.77 13.78 3.76
C VAL A 242 2.28 13.96 3.90
N ASP A 243 2.69 15.11 4.42
CA ASP A 243 4.02 15.31 4.98
C ASP A 243 4.04 14.82 6.43
N THR A 244 4.81 13.78 6.69
CA THR A 244 4.97 13.15 7.99
C THR A 244 6.20 13.65 8.74
N GLY A 245 7.06 14.47 8.14
CA GLY A 245 8.36 14.82 8.71
C GLY A 245 9.25 13.58 8.94
N GLU A 246 10.33 13.76 9.70
CA GLU A 246 11.21 12.65 10.09
C GLU A 246 10.47 11.53 10.85
N ALA A 247 11.01 10.31 10.86
CA ALA A 247 10.36 9.13 11.43
C ALA A 247 9.90 9.28 12.90
N GLY A 248 10.63 10.07 13.70
CA GLY A 248 10.32 10.38 15.10
C GLY A 248 9.42 11.60 15.31
N SER A 249 8.91 12.22 14.24
CA SER A 249 8.07 13.40 14.36
C SER A 249 6.70 13.06 15.00
N PRO A 250 6.06 14.03 15.67
CA PRO A 250 4.70 13.84 16.20
C PRO A 250 3.65 13.53 15.14
N VAL A 251 3.86 13.96 13.89
CA VAL A 251 2.95 13.72 12.76
C VAL A 251 3.12 12.29 12.24
N ALA A 252 4.35 11.80 12.10
CA ALA A 252 4.61 10.40 11.75
C ALA A 252 4.05 9.45 12.83
N ALA A 253 4.26 9.77 14.10
CA ALA A 253 3.68 9.02 15.22
C ALA A 253 2.14 9.04 15.19
N ALA A 254 1.54 10.19 14.85
CA ALA A 254 0.09 10.34 14.71
C ALA A 254 -0.49 9.54 13.54
N LEU A 255 0.17 9.52 12.37
CA LEU A 255 -0.25 8.70 11.23
C LEU A 255 -0.22 7.20 11.59
N ARG A 256 0.90 6.72 12.15
CA ARG A 256 1.02 5.33 12.62
C ARG A 256 -0.07 4.98 13.63
N PHE A 257 -0.35 5.89 14.57
CA PHE A 257 -1.39 5.66 15.56
C PHE A 257 -2.78 5.59 14.91
N GLY A 258 -3.12 6.51 14.02
CA GLY A 258 -4.39 6.48 13.28
C GLY A 258 -4.59 5.18 12.49
N ILE A 259 -3.55 4.67 11.83
CA ILE A 259 -3.57 3.38 11.14
C ILE A 259 -3.85 2.22 12.11
N VAL A 260 -3.19 2.20 13.27
CA VAL A 260 -3.42 1.18 14.31
C VAL A 260 -4.84 1.24 14.88
N LEU A 261 -5.41 2.44 15.03
CA LEU A 261 -6.80 2.63 15.47
C LEU A 261 -7.80 2.15 14.41
N ALA A 262 -7.45 2.25 13.13
CA ALA A 262 -8.25 1.76 12.01
C ALA A 262 -8.10 0.25 11.75
N ASP A 263 -7.12 -0.43 12.34
CA ASP A 263 -6.88 -1.87 12.16
C ASP A 263 -7.86 -2.72 12.99
N ARG A 264 -8.53 -3.71 12.37
CA ARG A 264 -9.41 -4.65 13.08
C ARG A 264 -8.68 -5.47 14.12
N GLU A 265 -7.44 -5.90 13.85
CA GLU A 265 -6.69 -6.77 14.76
C GLU A 265 -6.16 -6.01 15.99
N ARG A 266 -5.86 -4.71 15.85
CA ARG A 266 -5.13 -3.91 16.87
C ARG A 266 -5.95 -2.81 17.54
N SER A 267 -7.07 -2.40 16.97
CA SER A 267 -7.94 -1.33 17.52
C SER A 267 -8.49 -1.65 18.91
N LEU A 268 -8.71 -2.93 19.22
CA LEU A 268 -9.35 -3.39 20.45
C LEU A 268 -8.52 -3.22 21.72
N GLY A 269 -7.21 -3.10 21.57
CA GLY A 269 -6.29 -3.14 22.70
C GLY A 269 -5.87 -1.78 23.24
N VAL A 270 -6.50 -0.64 22.90
CA VAL A 270 -6.02 0.72 23.26
C VAL A 270 -6.69 1.22 24.55
N PRO A 271 -6.26 0.82 25.76
CA PRO A 271 -6.76 1.43 26.98
C PRO A 271 -6.26 2.88 27.10
N GLY A 272 -7.10 3.77 27.60
CA GLY A 272 -6.69 5.12 28.00
C GLY A 272 -6.42 6.07 26.85
N LEU A 273 -7.19 5.98 25.75
CA LEU A 273 -7.21 7.04 24.74
C LEU A 273 -7.48 8.39 25.42
N PRO A 274 -6.67 9.43 25.15
CA PRO A 274 -6.95 10.77 25.61
C PRO A 274 -8.38 11.17 25.24
N PRO A 275 -9.18 11.75 26.16
CA PRO A 275 -10.53 12.24 25.83
C PRO A 275 -10.56 13.20 24.64
N ALA A 276 -9.42 13.86 24.38
CA ALA A 276 -9.23 14.77 23.26
C ALA A 276 -9.21 14.09 21.88
N LEU A 277 -9.09 12.76 21.78
CA LEU A 277 -8.93 12.07 20.48
C LEU A 277 -10.23 11.96 19.66
N GLY A 278 -11.35 12.50 20.15
CA GLY A 278 -12.60 12.54 19.40
C GLY A 278 -13.16 11.15 19.08
N GLU A 279 -13.84 11.04 17.94
CA GLU A 279 -14.43 9.80 17.45
C GLU A 279 -13.34 8.92 16.81
N MET A 280 -13.36 7.62 17.15
CA MET A 280 -12.37 6.67 16.65
C MET A 280 -12.62 6.35 15.17
N PRO A 281 -11.56 6.14 14.35
CA PRO A 281 -11.76 5.67 13.00
C PRO A 281 -12.52 4.33 13.03
N PRO A 282 -13.43 4.09 12.08
CA PRO A 282 -14.14 2.83 12.01
C PRO A 282 -13.14 1.67 11.88
N ALA A 283 -13.12 0.72 12.82
CA ALA A 283 -12.29 -0.49 12.72
C ALA A 283 -12.44 -1.19 11.35
N GLY A 284 -11.33 -1.43 10.68
CA GLY A 284 -11.27 -1.97 9.32
C GLY A 284 -11.54 -0.98 8.20
N SER A 285 -11.46 0.33 8.47
CA SER A 285 -11.47 1.40 7.46
C SER A 285 -10.16 1.48 6.65
N VAL A 286 -9.12 0.78 7.10
CA VAL A 286 -7.88 0.51 6.34
C VAL A 286 -7.88 -0.95 5.90
N ASP A 287 -7.76 -1.18 4.58
CA ASP A 287 -7.69 -2.53 3.99
C ASP A 287 -6.26 -3.04 3.84
N LEU A 288 -5.32 -2.10 3.63
CA LEU A 288 -3.89 -2.35 3.58
C LEU A 288 -3.11 -1.11 4.04
N ALA A 289 -2.16 -1.28 4.98
CA ALA A 289 -1.14 -0.28 5.28
C ALA A 289 0.25 -0.88 5.18
N VAL A 290 1.10 -0.27 4.34
CA VAL A 290 2.47 -0.69 4.06
C VAL A 290 3.44 0.36 4.58
N ASP A 291 4.41 -0.09 5.36
CA ASP A 291 5.57 0.71 5.73
C ASP A 291 6.66 0.47 4.68
N ALA A 292 6.99 1.52 3.92
CA ALA A 292 7.94 1.42 2.82
C ALA A 292 9.41 1.43 3.28
N THR A 293 9.69 1.68 4.56
CA THR A 293 11.06 1.79 5.10
C THR A 293 11.92 0.60 4.71
N GLY A 294 13.02 0.87 3.98
CA GLY A 294 13.97 -0.13 3.52
C GLY A 294 13.44 -1.15 2.50
N ARG A 295 12.23 -0.97 1.96
CA ARG A 295 11.62 -1.89 0.98
C ARG A 295 11.87 -1.46 -0.45
N THR A 296 11.99 -2.42 -1.36
CA THR A 296 12.06 -2.17 -2.81
C THR A 296 10.66 -1.91 -3.39
N ALA A 297 10.61 -1.32 -4.58
CA ALA A 297 9.34 -1.10 -5.28
C ALA A 297 8.58 -2.42 -5.53
N ASP A 298 9.31 -3.48 -5.88
CA ASP A 298 8.74 -4.80 -6.13
C ASP A 298 8.18 -5.46 -4.86
N ALA A 299 8.81 -5.25 -3.71
CA ALA A 299 8.30 -5.74 -2.42
C ALA A 299 6.97 -5.06 -2.03
N VAL A 300 6.87 -3.74 -2.22
CA VAL A 300 5.61 -3.00 -1.98
C VAL A 300 4.53 -3.43 -2.98
N ARG A 301 4.88 -3.57 -4.26
CA ARG A 301 3.96 -4.07 -5.29
C ARG A 301 3.42 -5.46 -4.95
N HIS A 302 4.29 -6.37 -4.56
CA HIS A 302 3.90 -7.73 -4.17
C HIS A 302 2.98 -7.71 -2.95
N ARG A 303 3.28 -6.86 -1.95
CA ARG A 303 2.45 -6.70 -0.75
C ARG A 303 1.04 -6.18 -1.07
N ILE A 304 0.92 -5.24 -2.02
CA ILE A 304 -0.38 -4.75 -2.52
C ILE A 304 -1.13 -5.86 -3.26
N ALA A 305 -0.44 -6.56 -4.17
CA ALA A 305 -1.02 -7.62 -4.98
C ALA A 305 -1.50 -8.81 -4.14
N ASP A 306 -0.70 -9.24 -3.15
CA ASP A 306 -1.02 -10.35 -2.23
C ASP A 306 -2.30 -10.09 -1.42
N ARG A 307 -2.51 -8.85 -0.99
CA ARG A 307 -3.64 -8.49 -0.13
C ARG A 307 -4.91 -8.13 -0.90
N LEU A 308 -4.78 -7.48 -2.06
CA LEU A 308 -5.90 -6.93 -2.82
C LEU A 308 -6.22 -7.74 -4.10
N THR A 309 -6.06 -9.07 -4.03
CA THR A 309 -6.22 -9.99 -5.18
C THR A 309 -7.62 -9.97 -5.82
N THR A 310 -8.67 -9.65 -5.05
CA THR A 310 -10.08 -9.74 -5.49
C THR A 310 -10.70 -8.40 -5.87
N GLY A 311 -9.90 -7.50 -6.45
CA GLY A 311 -10.33 -6.16 -6.85
C GLY A 311 -10.13 -5.11 -5.76
N VAL A 312 -9.92 -3.88 -6.20
CA VAL A 312 -9.48 -2.77 -5.35
C VAL A 312 -10.58 -1.72 -5.09
N ALA A 313 -11.75 -1.84 -5.71
CA ALA A 313 -12.82 -0.85 -5.56
C ALA A 313 -13.34 -0.76 -4.12
N GLY A 314 -13.49 0.48 -3.63
CA GLY A 314 -13.91 0.82 -2.27
C GLY A 314 -12.82 0.61 -1.21
N ARG A 315 -11.60 0.22 -1.59
CA ARG A 315 -10.52 -0.12 -0.65
C ARG A 315 -9.71 1.09 -0.23
N THR A 316 -9.26 1.10 1.02
CA THR A 316 -8.31 2.08 1.55
C THR A 316 -6.91 1.48 1.63
N LEU A 317 -5.98 2.06 0.89
CA LEU A 317 -4.56 1.72 0.92
C LEU A 317 -3.75 2.88 1.50
N VAL A 318 -2.89 2.56 2.45
CA VAL A 318 -1.92 3.48 3.04
C VAL A 318 -0.51 3.01 2.71
N VAL A 319 0.35 3.91 2.24
CA VAL A 319 1.79 3.67 2.10
C VAL A 319 2.51 4.82 2.81
N ASP A 320 3.21 4.50 3.90
CA ASP A 320 3.96 5.46 4.71
C ASP A 320 5.48 5.29 4.51
N ALA A 321 6.26 6.29 4.94
CA ALA A 321 7.71 6.29 4.89
C ALA A 321 8.29 6.10 3.47
N ILE A 322 7.62 6.68 2.46
CA ILE A 322 7.95 6.44 1.04
C ILE A 322 9.40 6.84 0.71
N ASP A 323 9.85 7.97 1.25
CA ASP A 323 11.22 8.48 1.02
C ASP A 323 12.30 7.61 1.70
N ASP A 324 11.95 6.83 2.73
CA ASP A 324 12.86 5.92 3.42
C ASP A 324 12.91 4.53 2.78
N SER A 325 12.23 4.34 1.64
CA SER A 325 12.29 3.09 0.89
C SER A 325 13.66 2.86 0.26
N ALA A 326 13.96 1.62 -0.10
CA ALA A 326 15.24 1.30 -0.75
C ALA A 326 15.34 1.89 -2.18
N GLU A 327 14.19 2.18 -2.80
CA GLU A 327 14.10 2.63 -4.19
C GLU A 327 12.98 3.70 -4.34
N PRO A 328 13.08 4.88 -3.70
CA PRO A 328 11.97 5.84 -3.60
C PRO A 328 11.47 6.34 -4.95
N ASP A 329 12.37 6.68 -5.87
CA ASP A 329 12.01 7.13 -7.22
C ASP A 329 11.25 6.05 -8.01
N ARG A 330 11.69 4.80 -7.88
CA ARG A 330 11.08 3.66 -8.58
C ARG A 330 9.74 3.28 -7.94
N LEU A 331 9.65 3.29 -6.62
CA LEU A 331 8.42 3.06 -5.88
C LEU A 331 7.36 4.08 -6.29
N VAL A 332 7.72 5.37 -6.34
CA VAL A 332 6.79 6.40 -6.78
C VAL A 332 6.44 6.24 -8.25
N GLY A 333 7.44 6.17 -9.14
CA GLY A 333 7.23 6.18 -10.59
C GLY A 333 6.51 4.94 -11.13
N GLU A 334 6.81 3.75 -10.60
CA GLU A 334 6.29 2.48 -11.13
C GLU A 334 5.09 1.90 -10.35
N VAL A 335 4.84 2.38 -9.13
CA VAL A 335 3.78 1.83 -8.25
C VAL A 335 2.80 2.93 -7.83
N LEU A 336 3.26 3.95 -7.10
CA LEU A 336 2.36 4.85 -6.39
C LEU A 336 1.72 5.90 -7.30
N ALA A 337 2.48 6.53 -8.20
CA ALA A 337 1.95 7.51 -9.15
C ALA A 337 0.94 6.90 -10.15
N PRO A 338 1.20 5.73 -10.76
CA PRO A 338 0.20 5.05 -11.59
C PRO A 338 -1.07 4.67 -10.82
N LEU A 339 -0.92 4.24 -9.56
CA LEU A 339 -2.05 3.89 -8.71
C LEU A 339 -2.87 5.13 -8.32
N ALA A 340 -2.20 6.23 -8.00
CA ALA A 340 -2.83 7.52 -7.69
C ALA A 340 -3.58 8.12 -8.88
N GLY A 341 -2.99 8.09 -10.08
CA GLY A 341 -3.66 8.59 -11.29
C GLY A 341 -4.89 7.79 -11.71
N ARG A 342 -5.02 6.55 -11.24
CA ARG A 342 -6.19 5.68 -11.48
C ARG A 342 -7.07 5.53 -10.25
N ALA A 343 -6.85 6.31 -9.19
CA ALA A 343 -7.53 6.09 -7.92
C ALA A 343 -9.05 6.18 -8.08
N ALA A 344 -9.53 7.21 -8.80
CA ALA A 344 -10.95 7.41 -9.10
C ALA A 344 -11.55 6.29 -9.96
N GLU A 345 -10.86 5.88 -11.03
CA GLU A 345 -11.31 4.77 -11.91
C GLU A 345 -11.41 3.44 -11.14
N LEU A 346 -10.43 3.20 -10.28
CA LEU A 346 -10.34 2.00 -9.46
C LEU A 346 -11.24 2.07 -8.22
N GLY A 347 -11.79 3.24 -7.88
CA GLY A 347 -12.53 3.47 -6.65
C GLY A 347 -11.73 3.26 -5.38
N ILE A 348 -10.40 3.42 -5.41
CA ILE A 348 -9.51 3.26 -4.25
C ILE A 348 -9.30 4.58 -3.53
N ARG A 349 -9.14 4.51 -2.21
CA ARG A 349 -8.72 5.63 -1.37
C ARG A 349 -7.25 5.43 -1.03
N LEU A 350 -6.41 6.42 -1.34
CA LEU A 350 -4.97 6.34 -1.13
C LEU A 350 -4.53 7.39 -0.12
N LEU A 351 -3.79 6.97 0.90
CA LEU A 351 -3.03 7.85 1.78
C LEU A 351 -1.55 7.57 1.59
N LEU A 352 -0.79 8.60 1.20
CA LEU A 352 0.64 8.49 0.87
C LEU A 352 1.45 9.39 1.80
N GLY A 353 2.24 8.80 2.68
CA GLY A 353 3.10 9.47 3.65
C GLY A 353 4.52 9.67 3.13
N PHE A 354 4.91 10.93 2.93
CA PHE A 354 6.25 11.37 2.57
C PHE A 354 6.91 12.04 3.78
N ARG A 355 8.24 12.15 3.79
CA ARG A 355 9.02 12.80 4.85
C ARG A 355 9.09 14.31 4.69
N GLU A 356 8.98 14.79 3.45
CA GLU A 356 9.02 16.21 3.13
C GLU A 356 8.01 16.53 2.02
N GLU A 357 7.27 17.64 2.18
CA GLU A 357 6.36 18.15 1.14
C GLU A 357 7.09 18.48 -0.17
N SER A 358 8.38 18.83 -0.11
CA SER A 358 9.19 19.19 -1.27
C SER A 358 9.79 17.99 -2.00
N SER A 359 9.55 16.76 -1.53
CA SER A 359 10.10 15.55 -2.14
C SER A 359 9.68 15.43 -3.62
N PRO A 360 10.58 14.98 -4.52
CA PRO A 360 10.24 14.74 -5.93
C PRO A 360 9.05 13.79 -6.09
N GLY A 361 8.90 12.85 -5.15
CA GLY A 361 7.79 11.91 -5.10
C GLY A 361 6.43 12.57 -4.91
N VAL A 362 6.31 13.58 -4.03
CA VAL A 362 5.08 14.36 -3.85
C VAL A 362 4.69 15.07 -5.15
N ALA A 363 5.65 15.68 -5.84
CA ALA A 363 5.39 16.34 -7.12
C ALA A 363 4.90 15.35 -8.20
N ALA A 364 5.51 14.16 -8.28
CA ALA A 364 5.12 13.12 -9.23
C ALA A 364 3.70 12.56 -8.96
N VAL A 365 3.36 12.31 -7.69
CA VAL A 365 2.01 11.89 -7.29
C VAL A 365 0.99 12.99 -7.56
N ARG A 366 1.27 14.23 -7.15
CA ARG A 366 0.40 15.38 -7.42
C ARG A 366 0.20 15.58 -8.92
N ALA A 367 1.24 15.49 -9.74
CA ALA A 367 1.11 15.57 -11.20
C ALA A 367 0.16 14.49 -11.74
N SER A 368 0.18 13.29 -11.15
CA SER A 368 -0.68 12.17 -11.53
C SER A 368 -2.13 12.33 -11.09
N THR A 369 -2.42 13.07 -10.01
CA THR A 369 -3.78 13.30 -9.48
C THR A 369 -4.41 14.62 -9.95
N THR A 370 -3.60 15.66 -10.15
CA THR A 370 -4.03 16.98 -10.64
C THR A 370 -4.10 17.04 -12.16
N GLY A 371 -3.45 16.09 -12.83
CA GLY A 371 -3.82 15.75 -14.18
C GLY A 371 -5.27 15.29 -14.14
N THR A 372 -6.19 16.17 -14.55
CA THR A 372 -7.37 15.70 -15.28
C THR A 372 -6.82 14.76 -16.33
N ARG A 373 -6.87 13.45 -16.09
CA ARG A 373 -6.76 12.49 -17.17
C ARG A 373 -7.88 12.93 -18.10
N PRO A 374 -7.57 13.47 -19.29
CA PRO A 374 -8.64 13.83 -20.17
C PRO A 374 -9.38 12.51 -20.43
N ALA A 375 -10.71 12.59 -20.49
CA ALA A 375 -11.57 11.42 -20.62
C ALA A 375 -11.00 10.47 -21.69
N PRO A 376 -11.30 9.16 -21.65
CA PRO A 376 -10.87 8.18 -22.67
C PRO A 376 -11.05 8.65 -24.13
N ASP A 377 -11.86 9.69 -24.37
CA ASP A 377 -12.17 10.30 -25.66
C ASP A 377 -11.25 11.46 -26.14
N ASP A 378 -10.22 11.93 -25.41
CA ASP A 378 -9.31 13.02 -25.86
C ASP A 378 -7.95 12.51 -26.39
N LEU A 379 -8.01 11.77 -27.50
CA LEU A 379 -6.81 11.32 -28.21
C LEU A 379 -5.94 12.49 -28.69
N ALA A 380 -6.56 13.60 -29.09
CA ALA A 380 -5.88 14.78 -29.59
C ALA A 380 -4.98 15.42 -28.54
N GLY A 381 -5.50 15.63 -27.32
CA GLY A 381 -4.72 16.18 -26.20
C GLY A 381 -3.54 15.29 -25.81
N ARG A 382 -3.72 13.97 -25.82
CA ARG A 382 -2.64 13.00 -25.53
C ARG A 382 -1.55 13.02 -26.61
N LEU A 383 -1.93 13.10 -27.87
CA LEU A 383 -0.99 13.22 -28.98
C LEU A 383 -0.24 14.56 -28.97
N ASP A 384 -0.85 15.65 -28.47
CA ASP A 384 -0.20 16.94 -28.26
C ASP A 384 0.86 16.89 -27.14
N VAL A 385 0.56 16.21 -26.04
CA VAL A 385 1.54 15.98 -24.96
C VAL A 385 2.74 15.18 -25.48
N LEU A 386 2.51 14.09 -26.20
CA LEU A 386 3.57 13.26 -26.79
C LEU A 386 4.42 14.03 -27.78
N THR A 387 3.83 14.91 -28.60
CA THR A 387 4.58 15.77 -29.53
C THR A 387 5.56 16.64 -28.77
N ARG A 388 5.10 17.34 -27.73
CA ARG A 388 5.96 18.21 -26.91
C ARG A 388 7.10 17.44 -26.27
N SER A 389 6.83 16.25 -25.73
CA SER A 389 7.86 15.41 -25.12
C SER A 389 8.91 14.89 -26.11
N VAL A 390 8.50 14.52 -27.33
CA VAL A 390 9.43 14.09 -28.39
C VAL A 390 10.25 15.28 -28.92
N ASP A 391 9.66 16.47 -28.99
CA ASP A 391 10.38 17.69 -29.38
C ASP A 391 11.41 18.09 -28.32
N GLU A 392 11.06 18.02 -27.03
CA GLU A 392 12.01 18.22 -25.93
C GLU A 392 13.19 17.23 -26.01
N LEU A 393 12.91 15.94 -26.24
CA LEU A 393 13.96 14.95 -26.41
C LEU A 393 14.88 15.28 -27.59
N ALA A 394 14.33 15.77 -28.71
CA ALA A 394 15.13 16.18 -29.86
C ALA A 394 16.04 17.37 -29.53
N GLU A 395 15.56 18.34 -28.74
CA GLU A 395 16.38 19.46 -28.27
C GLU A 395 17.52 18.99 -27.36
N ILE A 396 17.24 18.03 -26.47
CA ILE A 396 18.23 17.42 -25.59
C ILE A 396 19.28 16.66 -26.40
N GLU A 397 18.88 15.85 -27.38
CA GLU A 397 19.81 15.11 -28.25
C GLU A 397 20.70 16.06 -29.06
N ALA A 398 20.13 17.15 -29.59
CA ALA A 398 20.90 18.19 -30.30
C ALA A 398 21.89 18.91 -29.37
N TYR A 399 21.46 19.21 -28.14
CA TYR A 399 22.33 19.77 -27.11
C TYR A 399 23.50 18.83 -26.80
N GLN A 400 23.21 17.54 -26.65
CA GLN A 400 24.18 16.51 -26.36
C GLN A 400 25.28 16.45 -27.43
N LEU A 401 24.89 16.43 -28.70
CA LEU A 401 25.82 16.40 -29.83
C LEU A 401 26.76 17.61 -29.84
N ARG A 402 26.23 18.79 -29.49
CA ARG A 402 27.01 20.04 -29.46
C ARG A 402 27.97 20.12 -28.27
N VAL A 403 27.61 19.57 -27.12
CA VAL A 403 28.36 19.75 -25.86
C VAL A 403 29.31 18.60 -25.60
N ALA A 404 28.90 17.35 -25.83
CA ALA A 404 29.72 16.19 -25.50
C ALA A 404 31.04 16.15 -26.29
N THR A 405 31.07 16.68 -27.52
CA THR A 405 32.28 16.80 -28.35
C THR A 405 33.36 17.70 -27.75
N ARG A 406 33.01 18.49 -26.71
CA ARG A 406 33.95 19.34 -25.97
C ARG A 406 34.69 18.58 -24.86
N PHE A 407 34.39 17.30 -24.65
CA PHE A 407 34.94 16.49 -23.58
C PHE A 407 35.42 15.13 -24.09
N THR A 408 36.42 14.56 -23.43
CA THR A 408 36.85 13.18 -23.68
C THR A 408 36.14 12.21 -22.74
N GLY A 409 35.76 11.02 -23.24
CA GLY A 409 35.22 9.95 -22.40
C GLY A 409 33.74 10.08 -22.02
N VAL A 410 33.02 11.06 -22.57
CA VAL A 410 31.57 11.19 -22.33
C VAL A 410 30.79 10.24 -23.23
N ALA A 411 30.03 9.34 -22.62
CA ALA A 411 29.15 8.43 -23.35
C ALA A 411 27.97 9.19 -23.96
N MET A 412 27.71 8.93 -25.24
CA MET A 412 26.54 9.46 -25.95
C MET A 412 25.36 8.52 -25.80
N LEU A 413 24.17 9.09 -25.58
CA LEU A 413 22.94 8.33 -25.65
C LEU A 413 22.58 8.13 -27.13
N PRO A 414 21.97 6.99 -27.49
CA PRO A 414 21.52 6.77 -28.85
C PRO A 414 20.39 7.76 -29.20
N ALA A 415 20.45 8.36 -30.38
CA ALA A 415 19.40 9.23 -30.89
C ALA A 415 18.10 8.43 -31.12
N ARG A 416 17.05 8.76 -30.37
CA ARG A 416 15.75 8.08 -30.38
C ARG A 416 14.63 9.02 -30.83
N ALA A 417 14.81 10.34 -30.71
CA ALA A 417 13.76 11.33 -31.00
C ALA A 417 13.23 11.21 -32.44
N GLN A 418 14.09 11.03 -33.43
CA GLN A 418 13.66 10.90 -34.83
C GLN A 418 12.77 9.66 -35.06
N ARG A 419 13.12 8.53 -34.45
CA ARG A 419 12.33 7.29 -34.55
C ARG A 419 10.98 7.44 -33.86
N LEU A 420 10.96 8.03 -32.66
CA LEU A 420 9.74 8.28 -31.90
C LEU A 420 8.83 9.30 -32.61
N ARG A 421 9.41 10.34 -33.22
CA ARG A 421 8.67 11.33 -34.03
C ARG A 421 8.02 10.69 -35.26
N ALA A 422 8.72 9.76 -35.92
CA ALA A 422 8.14 9.02 -37.05
C ALA A 422 6.95 8.15 -36.62
N ALA A 423 7.07 7.46 -35.49
CA ALA A 423 5.98 6.64 -34.93
C ALA A 423 4.78 7.50 -34.47
N LEU A 424 5.03 8.62 -33.81
CA LEU A 424 3.99 9.58 -33.41
C LEU A 424 3.27 10.20 -34.63
N LYS A 425 3.99 10.43 -35.73
CA LYS A 425 3.38 10.89 -36.98
C LYS A 425 2.42 9.84 -37.56
N GLN A 426 2.71 8.55 -37.41
CA GLN A 426 1.78 7.49 -37.81
C GLN A 426 0.51 7.50 -36.96
N LEU A 427 0.65 7.67 -35.64
CA LEU A 427 -0.50 7.82 -34.73
C LEU A 427 -1.39 9.01 -35.10
N ARG A 428 -0.79 10.17 -35.38
CA ARG A 428 -1.56 11.37 -35.82
C ARG A 428 -2.24 11.18 -37.17
N SER A 429 -1.60 10.48 -38.11
CA SER A 429 -2.24 10.18 -39.39
C SER A 429 -3.48 9.31 -39.17
N ALA A 430 -3.37 8.25 -38.37
CA ALA A 430 -4.48 7.36 -38.07
C ALA A 430 -5.62 8.07 -37.32
N GLU A 431 -5.30 9.02 -36.44
CA GLU A 431 -6.30 9.88 -35.79
C GLU A 431 -7.07 10.74 -36.81
N VAL A 432 -6.36 11.41 -37.72
CA VAL A 432 -6.96 12.25 -38.77
C VAL A 432 -7.80 11.42 -39.76
N ASP A 433 -7.37 10.18 -40.02
CA ASP A 433 -8.08 9.23 -40.88
C ASP A 433 -9.30 8.58 -40.19
N GLY A 434 -9.54 8.89 -38.90
CA GLY A 434 -10.70 8.44 -38.13
C GLY A 434 -10.57 7.05 -37.49
N ASP A 435 -9.37 6.49 -37.43
CA ASP A 435 -9.10 5.17 -36.83
C ASP A 435 -8.78 5.26 -35.33
N ALA A 436 -9.73 5.80 -34.56
CA ALA A 436 -9.59 6.06 -33.14
C ALA A 436 -9.27 4.79 -32.33
N GLU A 437 -9.89 3.66 -32.67
CA GLU A 437 -9.69 2.38 -31.99
C GLU A 437 -8.27 1.80 -32.20
N TRP A 438 -7.64 2.07 -33.35
CA TRP A 438 -6.23 1.72 -33.55
C TRP A 438 -5.31 2.65 -32.75
N VAL A 439 -5.58 3.96 -32.73
CA VAL A 439 -4.78 4.93 -31.97
C VAL A 439 -4.84 4.61 -30.46
N GLU A 440 -6.03 4.35 -29.91
CA GLU A 440 -6.23 3.96 -28.51
C GLU A 440 -5.40 2.72 -28.13
N ARG A 441 -5.35 1.71 -29.00
CA ARG A 441 -4.59 0.48 -28.74
C ARG A 441 -3.07 0.68 -28.72
N HIS A 442 -2.56 1.73 -29.36
CA HIS A 442 -1.12 1.92 -29.56
C HIS A 442 -0.54 3.12 -28.81
N ILE A 443 -1.36 4.11 -28.41
CA ILE A 443 -0.92 5.34 -27.75
C ILE A 443 -0.25 5.06 -26.39
N ASP A 444 -0.77 4.12 -25.60
CA ASP A 444 -0.19 3.74 -24.30
C ASP A 444 1.23 3.17 -24.45
N SER A 445 1.47 2.35 -25.48
CA SER A 445 2.80 1.81 -25.76
C SER A 445 3.79 2.91 -26.18
N HIS A 446 3.30 3.98 -26.82
CA HIS A 446 4.13 5.11 -27.20
C HIS A 446 4.43 6.02 -26.00
N GLU A 447 3.45 6.25 -25.12
CA GLU A 447 3.66 6.93 -23.84
C GLU A 447 4.72 6.22 -23.00
N HIS A 448 4.64 4.88 -22.92
CA HIS A 448 5.62 4.06 -22.20
C HIS A 448 7.03 4.07 -22.83
N ALA A 449 7.15 4.34 -24.14
CA ALA A 449 8.43 4.45 -24.82
C ALA A 449 9.04 5.85 -24.76
N VAL A 450 8.22 6.90 -24.76
CA VAL A 450 8.65 8.31 -24.76
C VAL A 450 9.07 8.77 -23.36
N ALA A 451 8.30 8.45 -22.32
CA ALA A 451 8.57 8.89 -20.96
C ALA A 451 10.00 8.56 -20.46
N PRO A 452 10.47 7.29 -20.49
CA PRO A 452 11.82 6.96 -20.03
C PRO A 452 12.91 7.58 -20.91
N ALA A 453 12.68 7.73 -22.22
CA ALA A 453 13.65 8.34 -23.12
C ALA A 453 13.88 9.83 -22.82
N VAL A 454 12.81 10.57 -22.48
CA VAL A 454 12.90 11.98 -22.06
C VAL A 454 13.65 12.10 -20.74
N GLU A 455 13.34 11.25 -19.75
CA GLU A 455 14.02 11.27 -18.45
C GLU A 455 15.51 10.91 -18.55
N ASP A 456 15.86 9.89 -19.34
CA ASP A 456 17.26 9.57 -19.64
C ASP A 456 17.98 10.77 -20.28
N GLY A 457 17.31 11.43 -21.23
CA GLY A 457 17.80 12.65 -21.87
C GLY A 457 18.04 13.79 -20.86
N ARG A 458 17.07 14.06 -19.98
CA ARG A 458 17.16 15.11 -18.95
C ARG A 458 18.32 14.86 -18.00
N ARG A 459 18.48 13.61 -17.53
CA ARG A 459 19.63 13.21 -16.69
C ARG A 459 20.95 13.44 -17.41
N GLN A 460 21.06 13.02 -18.67
CA GLN A 460 22.28 13.21 -19.44
C GLN A 460 22.59 14.70 -19.68
N ARG A 461 21.57 15.52 -19.92
CA ARG A 461 21.72 16.97 -20.06
C ARG A 461 22.26 17.59 -18.76
N ALA A 462 21.70 17.21 -17.60
CA ALA A 462 22.18 17.68 -16.31
C ALA A 462 23.66 17.31 -16.07
N VAL A 463 24.08 16.10 -16.46
CA VAL A 463 25.50 15.70 -16.42
C VAL A 463 26.36 16.62 -17.29
N LEU A 464 25.96 16.84 -18.55
CA LEU A 464 26.69 17.72 -19.47
C LEU A 464 26.77 19.17 -18.97
N ASP A 465 25.69 19.68 -18.38
CA ASP A 465 25.63 21.01 -17.77
C ASP A 465 26.63 21.10 -16.60
N GLY A 466 26.72 20.05 -15.77
CA GLY A 466 27.73 19.94 -14.72
C GLY A 466 29.17 19.94 -15.25
N LEU A 467 29.45 19.21 -16.33
CA LEU A 467 30.78 19.19 -16.96
C LEU A 467 31.16 20.55 -17.55
N LEU A 468 30.20 21.24 -18.18
CA LEU A 468 30.40 22.61 -18.68
C LEU A 468 30.67 23.59 -17.55
N ALA A 469 29.86 23.56 -16.49
CA ALA A 469 30.05 24.41 -15.33
C ALA A 469 31.44 24.20 -14.71
N ARG A 470 31.86 22.93 -14.55
CA ARG A 470 33.20 22.60 -14.03
C ARG A 470 34.31 23.12 -14.93
N ARG A 471 34.17 23.01 -16.26
CA ARG A 471 35.16 23.54 -17.20
C ARG A 471 35.30 25.07 -17.10
N GLU A 472 34.17 25.78 -17.02
CA GLU A 472 34.18 27.25 -16.88
C GLU A 472 34.76 27.69 -15.54
N GLU A 473 34.47 26.96 -14.45
CA GLU A 473 35.12 27.18 -13.15
C GLU A 473 36.65 27.05 -13.24
N LEU A 474 37.15 25.96 -13.85
CA LEU A 474 38.59 25.75 -14.02
C LEU A 474 39.25 26.84 -14.88
N ARG A 475 38.56 27.34 -15.90
CA ARG A 475 39.02 28.47 -16.72
C ARG A 475 39.10 29.76 -15.91
N ALA A 476 38.07 30.06 -15.12
CA ALA A 476 38.06 31.23 -14.25
C ALA A 476 39.20 31.18 -13.23
N ARG A 477 39.45 30.01 -12.62
CA ARG A 477 40.57 29.78 -11.70
C ARG A 477 41.92 29.99 -12.37
N LEU A 478 42.16 29.35 -13.52
CA LEU A 478 43.40 29.51 -14.28
C LEU A 478 43.65 30.98 -14.68
N ALA A 479 42.60 31.71 -15.07
CA ALA A 479 42.69 33.14 -15.39
C ALA A 479 43.04 33.99 -14.16
N ALA A 480 42.43 33.70 -13.00
CA ALA A 480 42.70 34.41 -11.75
C ALA A 480 44.14 34.19 -11.27
N ASP A 481 44.62 32.95 -11.25
CA ASP A 481 46.01 32.64 -10.84
C ASP A 481 47.03 33.26 -11.80
N ASN A 482 46.71 33.32 -13.09
CA ASN A 482 47.57 33.96 -14.09
C ASN A 482 47.63 35.49 -13.93
N GLU A 483 46.50 36.11 -13.60
CA GLU A 483 46.47 37.55 -13.31
C GLU A 483 47.26 37.87 -12.04
N LEU A 484 47.12 37.05 -10.99
CA LEU A 484 47.88 37.19 -9.74
C LEU A 484 49.40 37.10 -9.99
N ALA A 485 49.85 36.16 -10.81
CA ALA A 485 51.26 36.04 -11.20
C ALA A 485 51.75 37.29 -11.94
N ARG A 486 50.93 37.83 -12.85
CA ARG A 486 51.24 39.04 -13.63
C ARG A 486 51.38 40.28 -12.74
N GLU A 487 50.48 40.45 -11.76
CA GLU A 487 50.53 41.56 -10.79
C GLU A 487 51.82 41.57 -9.96
N HIS A 488 52.40 40.40 -9.70
CA HIS A 488 53.64 40.25 -8.92
C HIS A 488 54.91 40.22 -9.79
N GLY A 489 54.81 40.58 -11.08
CA GLY A 489 55.96 40.65 -11.99
C GLY A 489 56.62 39.29 -12.22
N LEU A 490 55.82 38.22 -12.23
CA LEU A 490 56.23 36.87 -12.64
C LEU A 490 55.92 36.59 -14.12
N ASP A 491 55.55 37.64 -14.87
CA ASP A 491 55.30 37.57 -16.30
C ASP A 491 56.60 37.22 -17.04
N GLY A 492 56.57 36.12 -17.81
CA GLY A 492 57.75 35.56 -18.49
C GLY A 492 58.64 34.65 -17.63
N ASP A 493 58.19 34.19 -16.45
CA ASP A 493 58.90 33.15 -15.69
C ASP A 493 58.86 31.81 -16.44
N PRO A 494 60.01 31.26 -16.88
CA PRO A 494 60.04 30.07 -17.72
C PRO A 494 59.55 28.80 -16.99
N GLU A 495 59.58 28.75 -15.66
CA GLU A 495 59.05 27.61 -14.91
C GLU A 495 57.53 27.69 -14.78
N LEU A 496 56.96 28.89 -14.57
CA LEU A 496 55.51 29.06 -14.57
C LEU A 496 54.91 28.87 -15.96
N GLU A 497 55.62 29.27 -17.02
CA GLU A 497 55.18 29.05 -18.39
C GLU A 497 55.10 27.55 -18.73
N GLN A 498 56.05 26.73 -18.22
CA GLN A 498 56.06 25.27 -18.41
C GLN A 498 54.84 24.58 -17.81
N VAL A 499 54.28 25.09 -16.71
CA VAL A 499 53.05 24.54 -16.09
C VAL A 499 51.76 25.21 -16.56
N TYR A 500 51.81 26.48 -16.98
CA TYR A 500 50.66 27.20 -17.53
C TYR A 500 50.22 26.67 -18.90
N VAL A 501 51.15 26.43 -19.81
CA VAL A 501 50.84 26.01 -21.20
C VAL A 501 50.05 24.70 -21.26
N PRO A 502 50.41 23.63 -20.52
CA PRO A 502 49.60 22.40 -20.47
C PRO A 502 48.18 22.62 -19.91
N ALA A 503 48.03 23.41 -18.84
CA ALA A 503 46.72 23.71 -18.23
C ALA A 503 45.81 24.48 -19.21
N LYS A 504 46.37 25.49 -19.89
CA LYS A 504 45.68 26.26 -20.92
C LYS A 504 45.26 25.35 -22.08
N ARG A 505 46.15 24.49 -22.57
CA ARG A 505 45.88 23.58 -23.68
C ARG A 505 44.74 22.62 -23.36
N LEU A 506 44.74 21.99 -22.18
CA LEU A 506 43.69 21.05 -21.76
C LEU A 506 42.29 21.71 -21.64
N LEU A 507 42.23 22.98 -21.25
CA LEU A 507 40.96 23.70 -21.07
C LEU A 507 40.47 24.43 -22.32
N ILE A 508 41.35 24.86 -23.21
CA ILE A 508 41.03 25.72 -24.35
C ILE A 508 41.12 24.97 -25.67
N ASP A 509 42.12 24.12 -25.85
CA ASP A 509 42.46 23.52 -27.13
C ASP A 509 41.92 22.08 -27.19
N GLY A 510 40.79 21.90 -27.88
CA GLY A 510 40.21 20.58 -28.16
C GLY A 510 39.29 20.04 -27.06
N PRO A 511 38.95 18.73 -27.11
CA PRO A 511 38.10 18.11 -26.11
C PRO A 511 38.83 18.02 -24.76
N CYS A 512 38.19 18.54 -23.72
CA CYS A 512 38.73 18.65 -22.38
C CYS A 512 38.60 17.32 -21.63
N GLU A 513 39.73 16.80 -21.15
CA GLU A 513 39.76 15.74 -20.14
C GLU A 513 39.76 16.39 -18.76
N LEU A 514 38.60 16.45 -18.11
CA LEU A 514 38.39 17.30 -16.93
C LEU A 514 39.29 16.96 -15.74
N THR A 515 39.64 15.69 -15.54
CA THR A 515 40.50 15.26 -14.43
C THR A 515 41.95 15.71 -14.65
N ALA A 516 42.50 15.51 -15.85
CA ALA A 516 43.79 16.06 -16.21
C ALA A 516 43.81 17.60 -16.18
N ALA A 517 42.76 18.26 -16.70
CA ALA A 517 42.66 19.72 -16.66
C ALA A 517 42.64 20.26 -15.22
N ALA A 518 41.86 19.66 -14.32
CA ALA A 518 41.84 20.06 -12.91
C ALA A 518 43.23 19.92 -12.26
N THR A 519 43.89 18.80 -12.48
CA THR A 519 45.24 18.53 -11.95
C THR A 519 46.27 19.55 -12.46
N ALA A 520 46.20 19.90 -13.75
CA ALA A 520 47.10 20.88 -14.35
C ALA A 520 46.86 22.30 -13.79
N VAL A 521 45.59 22.70 -13.59
CA VAL A 521 45.26 23.99 -12.94
C VAL A 521 45.74 24.03 -11.50
N ASP A 522 45.53 22.97 -10.73
CA ASP A 522 45.99 22.89 -9.34
C ASP A 522 47.52 22.96 -9.24
N THR A 523 48.22 22.31 -10.18
CA THR A 523 49.69 22.36 -10.29
C THR A 523 50.18 23.77 -10.60
N TYR A 524 49.54 24.48 -11.53
CA TYR A 524 49.86 25.88 -11.82
C TYR A 524 49.62 26.79 -10.62
N ALA A 525 48.47 26.67 -9.97
CA ALA A 525 48.12 27.45 -8.77
C ALA A 525 49.10 27.22 -7.60
N ALA A 526 49.60 25.99 -7.44
CA ALA A 526 50.63 25.68 -6.46
C ALA A 526 51.98 26.32 -6.82
N ALA A 527 52.38 26.27 -8.09
CA ALA A 527 53.62 26.88 -8.56
C ALA A 527 53.61 28.41 -8.41
N VAL A 528 52.49 29.07 -8.73
CA VAL A 528 52.32 30.52 -8.51
C VAL A 528 52.50 30.87 -7.04
N ARG A 529 51.85 30.14 -6.12
CA ARG A 529 51.97 30.36 -4.68
C ARG A 529 53.41 30.17 -4.17
N ALA A 530 54.07 29.09 -4.57
CA ALA A 530 55.47 28.83 -4.17
C ALA A 530 56.40 29.97 -4.63
N ARG A 531 56.24 30.48 -5.85
CA ARG A 531 57.07 31.60 -6.34
C ARG A 531 56.76 32.94 -5.67
N LEU A 532 55.55 33.14 -5.18
CA LEU A 532 55.20 34.30 -4.35
C LEU A 532 55.84 34.21 -2.97
N GLU A 533 55.89 33.01 -2.38
CA GLU A 533 56.56 32.75 -1.09
C GLU A 533 58.08 32.92 -1.19
N ASP A 534 58.71 32.48 -2.29
CA ASP A 534 60.16 32.67 -2.51
C ASP A 534 60.58 34.13 -2.73
N ARG A 535 59.63 35.04 -3.02
CA ARG A 535 59.85 36.48 -3.18
C ARG A 535 59.49 37.32 -1.95
N ALA A 536 58.83 36.72 -0.96
CA ALA A 536 58.50 37.35 0.33
C ALA A 536 59.70 37.30 1.28
#